data_AF-A0A3R8LR87-F1
#
_entry.id   AF-A0A3R8LR87-F1
#
_cell.length_a   1.000
_cell.length_b   1.000
_cell.length_c   1.000
_cell.angle_alpha   90.00
_cell.angle_beta   90.00
_cell.angle_gamma   90.00
#
_symmetry.space_group_name_H-M   'P 1'
#
loop_
_entity.id
_entity.type
_entity.pdbx_description
1 polymer ?
#
loop_
_entity_poly.entity_id
_entity_poly.type
_entity_poly.pdbx_seq_one_letter_code
_entity_poly.pdbx_strand_id
1 'polypeptide(L)'
;MQTSSSHQSAGSFYWPALLLATLGLWLRADHLGHFAARHLWAEDGNVFISQAHALGWHSLLEPYASYLHLYPRMFSLLADPLPLTDRPAVLLIGWLLAYYFMCFCAARLIRHMGGSPLHAAITVFLIAAQPHNGEVLFTITNAQWHLGAALGFMAMTRSDCSSRTELIVLAVVSFIAGLTGPFSIVVVAVVVFWLIPARRTWRGNWPIYACMAIAALVQAIHTIRQPRVSIHDFHFDPAIWAKGLWRFVSLGANNGLGYLLILVLLGCYVYLIFTSKGNRIKRLTALGLLFIGLGMGAAGMYVLFPDPLGAASRGLGQRYTWVPYAMVLASISVASIGAHRVLTAVMALAAVLFCVRQPLASKKSDLHFKSFVKLSEVTKTVIPIHPVWQAYPSWNIHLPPQTPEQPTYRMKMPDQNLTDRFNTPNLSGSSIATGFSCRNARHIGVEMDMHREQQGEVTLYWSDNERFGEQYKFGRWYPNGDIKAQFAFPAFPGNIFLHIDPHQQPPDATAIKELRIYCLN
;
A
#
# COMPACT_ATOMS: atom_id res chain seq x y z
N MET A 1 23.03 -45.64 -8.72
CA MET A 1 21.59 -45.62 -9.05
C MET A 1 21.14 -44.17 -9.20
N GLN A 2 21.09 -43.68 -10.43
CA GLN A 2 20.48 -42.38 -10.76
C GLN A 2 18.97 -42.58 -10.70
N THR A 3 18.33 -42.04 -9.66
CA THR A 3 16.88 -41.97 -9.59
C THR A 3 16.40 -41.00 -10.67
N SER A 4 15.54 -41.50 -11.55
CA SER A 4 14.83 -40.73 -12.56
C SER A 4 14.12 -39.55 -11.87
N SER A 5 14.65 -38.35 -12.02
CA SER A 5 13.95 -37.13 -11.64
C SER A 5 12.73 -37.03 -12.55
N SER A 6 11.58 -37.45 -12.02
CA SER A 6 10.27 -37.20 -12.63
C SER A 6 10.24 -35.75 -13.10
N HIS A 7 10.09 -35.55 -14.42
CA HIS A 7 9.88 -34.25 -15.02
C HIS A 7 8.53 -33.71 -14.53
N GLN A 8 8.50 -33.15 -13.31
CA GLN A 8 7.41 -32.27 -12.91
C GLN A 8 7.41 -31.12 -13.92
N SER A 9 6.29 -30.96 -14.63
CA SER A 9 6.09 -29.84 -15.53
C SER A 9 6.44 -28.54 -14.79
N ALA A 10 7.11 -27.59 -15.47
CA ALA A 10 7.49 -26.33 -14.83
C ALA A 10 6.29 -25.63 -14.16
N GLY A 11 5.09 -25.78 -14.72
CA GLY A 11 3.84 -25.25 -14.16
C GLY A 11 3.45 -25.85 -12.80
N SER A 12 3.60 -27.17 -12.60
CA SER A 12 3.21 -27.82 -11.34
C SER A 12 4.02 -27.36 -10.13
N PHE A 13 5.22 -26.82 -10.34
CA PHE A 13 6.06 -26.31 -9.25
C PHE A 13 5.50 -25.03 -8.62
N TYR A 14 4.93 -24.13 -9.42
CA TYR A 14 4.56 -22.78 -8.96
C TYR A 14 3.16 -22.70 -8.35
N TRP A 15 2.25 -23.61 -8.73
CA TRP A 15 0.86 -23.61 -8.27
C TRP A 15 0.71 -23.60 -6.74
N PRO A 16 1.41 -24.45 -5.97
CA PRO A 16 1.29 -24.42 -4.51
C PRO A 16 1.69 -23.05 -3.92
N ALA A 17 2.70 -22.39 -4.51
CA ALA A 17 3.15 -21.09 -4.05
C ALA A 17 2.14 -19.98 -4.35
N LEU A 18 1.53 -19.98 -5.54
CA LEU A 18 0.48 -19.01 -5.89
C LEU A 18 -0.80 -19.23 -5.09
N LEU A 19 -1.16 -20.48 -4.79
CA LEU A 19 -2.30 -20.81 -3.92
C LEU A 19 -2.08 -20.28 -2.50
N LEU A 20 -0.91 -20.54 -1.90
CA LEU A 20 -0.60 -19.99 -0.58
C LEU A 20 -0.41 -18.47 -0.57
N ALA A 21 0.07 -17.87 -1.66
CA ALA A 21 0.09 -16.42 -1.82
C ALA A 21 -1.33 -15.84 -1.75
N THR A 22 -2.28 -16.50 -2.42
CA THR A 22 -3.69 -16.09 -2.47
C THR A 22 -4.36 -16.30 -1.13
N LEU A 23 -4.10 -17.42 -0.45
CA LEU A 23 -4.54 -17.63 0.94
C LEU A 23 -3.98 -16.54 1.86
N GLY A 24 -2.70 -16.19 1.70
CA GLY A 24 -2.05 -15.09 2.42
C GLY A 24 -2.79 -13.77 2.21
N LEU A 25 -3.18 -13.43 0.98
CA LEU A 25 -4.00 -12.24 0.70
C LEU A 25 -5.41 -12.33 1.27
N TRP A 26 -6.05 -13.49 1.16
CA TRP A 26 -7.41 -13.69 1.66
C TRP A 26 -7.49 -13.46 3.17
N LEU A 27 -6.49 -13.93 3.94
CA LEU A 27 -6.36 -13.66 5.37
C LEU A 27 -6.13 -12.17 5.71
N ARG A 28 -5.73 -11.35 4.73
CA ARG A 28 -5.46 -9.92 4.86
C ARG A 28 -6.60 -9.03 4.38
N ALA A 29 -7.47 -9.57 3.52
CA ALA A 29 -8.64 -8.89 3.03
C ALA A 29 -9.69 -8.78 4.14
N ASP A 30 -10.38 -7.64 4.20
CA ASP A 30 -11.43 -7.40 5.18
C ASP A 30 -12.82 -7.73 4.62
N HIS A 31 -13.43 -6.83 3.86
CA HIS A 31 -14.75 -6.95 3.25
C HIS A 31 -14.64 -6.72 1.75
N LEU A 32 -15.32 -7.55 0.95
CA LEU A 32 -15.23 -7.48 -0.53
C LEU A 32 -16.11 -6.38 -1.15
N GLY A 33 -17.04 -5.80 -0.38
CA GLY A 33 -17.87 -4.68 -0.84
C GLY A 33 -17.02 -3.45 -1.16
N HIS A 34 -17.19 -2.90 -2.37
CA HIS A 34 -16.43 -1.74 -2.88
C HIS A 34 -14.90 -1.85 -2.70
N PHE A 35 -14.38 -3.08 -2.74
CA PHE A 35 -13.01 -3.39 -2.30
C PHE A 35 -11.94 -2.51 -2.96
N ALA A 36 -11.95 -2.39 -4.29
CA ALA A 36 -10.96 -1.60 -5.02
C ALA A 36 -10.98 -0.11 -4.63
N ALA A 37 -12.17 0.49 -4.53
CA ALA A 37 -12.33 1.90 -4.19
C ALA A 37 -11.91 2.20 -2.74
N ARG A 38 -12.22 1.29 -1.80
CA ARG A 38 -11.79 1.39 -0.39
C ARG A 38 -10.28 1.33 -0.20
N HIS A 39 -9.56 0.80 -1.18
CA HIS A 39 -8.12 0.67 -1.13
C HIS A 39 -7.38 1.78 -1.89
N LEU A 40 -8.06 2.75 -2.51
CA LEU A 40 -7.40 3.96 -3.00
C LEU A 40 -6.64 4.64 -1.85
N TRP A 41 -5.36 4.88 -2.05
CA TRP A 41 -4.48 5.37 -1.01
C TRP A 41 -3.50 6.44 -1.49
N ALA A 42 -3.48 7.55 -0.76
CA ALA A 42 -2.56 8.67 -0.88
C ALA A 42 -2.33 9.09 -2.34
N GLU A 43 -1.18 8.73 -2.90
CA GLU A 43 -0.75 9.10 -4.24
C GLU A 43 -1.68 8.58 -5.34
N ASP A 44 -2.45 7.52 -5.08
CA ASP A 44 -3.41 6.97 -6.06
C ASP A 44 -4.34 8.06 -6.63
N GLY A 45 -4.73 9.04 -5.80
CA GLY A 45 -5.67 10.09 -6.21
C GLY A 45 -5.05 11.29 -6.91
N ASN A 46 -4.47 12.19 -6.13
CA ASN A 46 -3.96 13.49 -6.58
C ASN A 46 -2.67 13.39 -7.41
N VAL A 47 -1.91 12.30 -7.27
CA VAL A 47 -0.71 12.07 -8.09
C VAL A 47 -1.09 11.22 -9.29
N PHE A 48 -1.45 9.96 -9.12
CA PHE A 48 -1.50 9.04 -10.26
C PHE A 48 -2.76 9.21 -11.12
N ILE A 49 -3.96 9.16 -10.53
CA ILE A 49 -5.21 9.36 -11.30
C ILE A 49 -5.26 10.77 -11.89
N SER A 50 -4.98 11.79 -11.07
CA SER A 50 -5.12 13.19 -11.50
C SER A 50 -4.07 13.60 -12.53
N GLN A 51 -2.80 13.19 -12.38
CA GLN A 51 -1.77 13.49 -13.38
C GLN A 51 -1.91 12.65 -14.65
N ALA A 52 -2.40 11.41 -14.57
CA ALA A 52 -2.71 10.64 -15.78
C ALA A 52 -3.75 11.38 -16.63
N HIS A 53 -4.81 11.90 -15.99
CA HIS A 53 -5.83 12.68 -16.67
C HIS A 53 -5.31 14.01 -17.21
N ALA A 54 -4.50 14.74 -16.43
CA ALA A 54 -4.05 16.08 -16.81
C ALA A 54 -2.87 16.08 -17.82
N LEU A 55 -1.96 15.10 -17.73
CA LEU A 55 -0.70 15.08 -18.48
C LEU A 55 -0.63 13.96 -19.53
N GLY A 56 -1.55 13.00 -19.50
CA GLY A 56 -1.53 11.83 -20.38
C GLY A 56 -0.20 11.07 -20.27
N TRP A 57 0.43 10.79 -21.41
CA TRP A 57 1.71 10.07 -21.49
C TRP A 57 2.87 10.75 -20.77
N HIS A 58 2.87 12.08 -20.66
CA HIS A 58 3.92 12.82 -19.94
C HIS A 58 3.92 12.49 -18.44
N SER A 59 2.78 12.05 -17.90
CA SER A 59 2.69 11.62 -16.50
C SER A 59 3.70 10.51 -16.17
N LEU A 60 4.12 9.68 -17.13
CA LEU A 60 5.09 8.59 -16.92
C LEU A 60 6.50 9.06 -16.58
N LEU A 61 6.85 10.29 -16.98
CA LEU A 61 8.17 10.88 -16.77
C LEU A 61 8.19 11.91 -15.64
N GLU A 62 7.03 12.19 -15.04
CA GLU A 62 6.90 13.16 -13.96
C GLU A 62 7.42 12.54 -12.64
N PRO A 63 8.50 13.06 -12.04
CA PRO A 63 8.96 12.56 -10.76
C PRO A 63 7.97 12.92 -9.64
N TYR A 64 7.77 12.02 -8.71
CA TYR A 64 7.07 12.28 -7.46
C TYR A 64 7.91 11.77 -6.30
N ALA A 65 8.10 12.63 -5.29
CA ALA A 65 8.93 12.35 -4.14
C ALA A 65 10.29 11.72 -4.54
N SER A 66 10.96 12.36 -5.51
CA SER A 66 12.29 12.01 -6.01
C SER A 66 12.41 10.75 -6.88
N TYR A 67 11.30 10.10 -7.24
CA TYR A 67 11.29 8.88 -8.07
C TYR A 67 10.29 8.99 -9.21
N LEU A 68 10.49 8.22 -10.27
CA LEU A 68 9.57 8.23 -11.41
C LEU A 68 8.23 7.52 -11.15
N HIS A 69 8.17 6.50 -10.29
CA HIS A 69 6.93 5.71 -10.08
C HIS A 69 6.33 5.15 -11.39
N LEU A 70 7.19 4.67 -12.30
CA LEU A 70 6.78 4.29 -13.65
C LEU A 70 5.61 3.28 -13.67
N TYR A 71 5.66 2.22 -12.87
CA TYR A 71 4.62 1.19 -12.88
C TYR A 71 3.25 1.69 -12.40
N PRO A 72 3.09 2.36 -11.24
CA PRO A 72 1.82 2.96 -10.84
C PRO A 72 1.24 3.94 -11.88
N ARG A 73 2.11 4.73 -12.51
CA ARG A 73 1.70 5.70 -13.53
C ARG A 73 1.22 5.02 -14.81
N MET A 74 1.88 3.93 -15.24
CA MET A 74 1.40 3.12 -16.37
C MET A 74 -0.02 2.61 -16.13
N PHE A 75 -0.30 2.03 -14.95
CA PHE A 75 -1.65 1.54 -14.66
C PHE A 75 -2.69 2.64 -14.53
N SER A 76 -2.29 3.82 -14.05
CA SER A 76 -3.18 4.98 -13.97
C SER A 76 -3.49 5.58 -15.33
N LEU A 77 -2.51 5.60 -16.24
CA LEU A 77 -2.70 5.98 -17.63
C LEU A 77 -3.58 4.98 -18.38
N LEU A 78 -3.40 3.67 -18.14
CA LEU A 78 -4.28 2.62 -18.69
C LEU A 78 -5.71 2.73 -18.17
N ALA A 79 -5.90 3.22 -16.94
CA ALA A 79 -7.21 3.43 -16.34
C ALA A 79 -7.91 4.71 -16.83
N ASP A 80 -7.17 5.70 -17.32
CA ASP A 80 -7.70 7.03 -17.65
C ASP A 80 -8.85 7.03 -18.67
N PRO A 81 -8.86 6.19 -19.73
CA PRO A 81 -10.00 6.12 -20.65
C PRO A 81 -11.31 5.63 -20.02
N LEU A 82 -11.27 5.04 -18.81
CA LEU A 82 -12.45 4.49 -18.14
C LEU A 82 -13.15 5.53 -17.26
N PRO A 83 -14.46 5.35 -17.00
CA PRO A 83 -15.18 6.12 -15.98
C PRO A 83 -14.46 6.09 -14.64
N LEU A 84 -14.48 7.21 -13.91
CA LEU A 84 -13.75 7.33 -12.63
C LEU A 84 -14.17 6.25 -11.60
N THR A 85 -15.40 5.75 -11.68
CA THR A 85 -15.90 4.65 -10.84
C THR A 85 -15.14 3.33 -11.03
N ASP A 86 -14.57 3.11 -12.21
CA ASP A 86 -13.99 1.82 -12.62
C ASP A 86 -12.46 1.83 -12.56
N ARG A 87 -11.84 3.02 -12.56
CA ARG A 87 -10.38 3.19 -12.45
C ARG A 87 -9.77 2.43 -11.26
N PRO A 88 -10.37 2.42 -10.04
CA PRO A 88 -9.78 1.68 -8.92
C PRO A 88 -9.60 0.19 -9.19
N ALA A 89 -10.45 -0.43 -10.01
CA ALA A 89 -10.33 -1.84 -10.36
C ALA A 89 -9.06 -2.11 -11.20
N VAL A 90 -8.75 -1.24 -12.16
CA VAL A 90 -7.52 -1.34 -12.96
C VAL A 90 -6.28 -1.17 -12.09
N LEU A 91 -6.31 -0.21 -11.16
CA LEU A 91 -5.22 0.01 -10.20
C LEU A 91 -5.01 -1.21 -9.29
N LEU A 92 -6.10 -1.81 -8.81
CA LEU A 92 -6.04 -3.05 -8.02
C LEU A 92 -5.47 -4.23 -8.82
N ILE A 93 -5.86 -4.38 -10.09
CA ILE A 93 -5.29 -5.39 -10.99
C ILE A 93 -3.78 -5.16 -11.13
N GLY A 94 -3.35 -3.91 -11.34
CA GLY A 94 -1.93 -3.56 -11.37
C GLY A 94 -1.20 -3.93 -10.09
N TRP A 95 -1.79 -3.68 -8.93
CA TRP A 95 -1.21 -4.13 -7.67
C TRP A 95 -1.12 -5.66 -7.56
N LEU A 96 -2.18 -6.39 -7.92
CA LEU A 96 -2.21 -7.86 -7.90
C LEU A 96 -1.12 -8.46 -8.81
N LEU A 97 -0.94 -7.90 -10.01
CA LEU A 97 0.12 -8.31 -10.92
C LEU A 97 1.51 -8.13 -10.32
N ALA A 98 1.78 -7.00 -9.66
CA ALA A 98 3.06 -6.77 -8.98
C ALA A 98 3.27 -7.75 -7.82
N TYR A 99 2.23 -8.01 -7.02
CA TYR A 99 2.28 -8.98 -5.92
C TYR A 99 2.56 -10.40 -6.41
N TYR A 100 1.77 -10.91 -7.37
CA TYR A 100 1.96 -12.26 -7.90
C TYR A 100 3.29 -12.40 -8.65
N PHE A 101 3.76 -11.34 -9.31
CA PHE A 101 5.09 -11.32 -9.91
C PHE A 101 6.20 -11.48 -8.86
N MET A 102 6.14 -10.76 -7.74
CA MET A 102 7.05 -10.97 -6.61
C MET A 102 7.01 -12.41 -6.09
N CYS A 103 5.80 -12.98 -5.90
CA CYS A 103 5.64 -14.37 -5.45
C CYS A 103 6.25 -15.36 -6.45
N PHE A 104 6.05 -15.15 -7.75
CA PHE A 104 6.67 -15.93 -8.81
C PHE A 104 8.19 -15.83 -8.77
N CYS A 105 8.76 -14.63 -8.63
CA CYS A 105 10.21 -14.43 -8.50
C CYS A 105 10.79 -15.13 -7.27
N ALA A 106 10.11 -15.08 -6.12
CA ALA A 106 10.49 -15.80 -4.91
C ALA A 106 10.46 -17.33 -5.11
N ALA A 107 9.38 -17.86 -5.69
CA ALA A 107 9.28 -19.29 -5.98
C ALA A 107 10.32 -19.76 -7.00
N ARG A 108 10.62 -18.95 -8.02
CA ARG A 108 11.67 -19.20 -9.01
C ARG A 108 13.05 -19.23 -8.36
N LEU A 109 13.35 -18.29 -7.46
CA LEU A 109 14.58 -18.29 -6.67
C LEU A 109 14.73 -19.61 -5.89
N ILE A 110 13.69 -20.02 -5.16
CA ILE A 110 13.72 -21.27 -4.38
C ILE A 110 13.91 -22.49 -5.29
N ARG A 111 13.22 -22.55 -6.42
CA ARG A 111 13.39 -23.62 -7.43
C ARG A 111 14.83 -23.69 -7.93
N HIS A 112 15.40 -22.54 -8.31
CA HIS A 112 16.75 -22.44 -8.84
C HIS A 112 17.82 -22.86 -7.80
N MET A 113 17.55 -22.63 -6.52
CA MET A 113 18.38 -23.13 -5.42
C MET A 113 18.16 -24.61 -5.09
N GLY A 114 17.28 -25.32 -5.82
CA GLY A 114 16.98 -26.74 -5.62
C GLY A 114 16.00 -27.01 -4.47
N GLY A 115 15.19 -26.03 -4.08
CA GLY A 115 14.10 -26.20 -3.12
C GLY A 115 12.89 -26.93 -3.72
N SER A 116 12.09 -27.57 -2.88
CA SER A 116 10.86 -28.25 -3.32
C SER A 116 9.69 -27.25 -3.50
N PRO A 117 8.59 -27.64 -4.19
CA PRO A 117 7.39 -26.79 -4.30
C PRO A 117 6.84 -26.35 -2.95
N LEU A 118 6.90 -27.21 -1.93
CA LEU A 118 6.48 -26.89 -0.58
C LEU A 118 7.37 -25.81 0.06
N HIS A 119 8.68 -25.85 -0.16
CA HIS A 119 9.58 -24.79 0.31
C HIS A 119 9.20 -23.45 -0.32
N ALA A 120 8.99 -23.43 -1.64
CA ALA A 120 8.57 -22.22 -2.35
C ALA A 120 7.23 -21.69 -1.82
N ALA A 121 6.28 -22.59 -1.56
CA ALA A 121 4.97 -22.21 -1.06
C ALA A 121 5.02 -21.62 0.35
N ILE A 122 5.80 -22.23 1.26
CA ILE A 122 6.02 -21.71 2.61
C ILE A 122 6.72 -20.34 2.54
N THR A 123 7.76 -20.18 1.73
CA THR A 123 8.46 -18.89 1.58
C THR A 123 7.52 -17.78 1.15
N VAL A 124 6.70 -18.03 0.13
CA VAL A 124 5.74 -17.05 -0.38
C VAL A 124 4.66 -16.73 0.65
N PHE A 125 4.15 -17.75 1.36
CA PHE A 125 3.21 -17.54 2.46
C PHE A 125 3.80 -16.65 3.56
N LEU A 126 5.05 -16.91 3.98
CA LEU A 126 5.72 -16.12 5.02
C LEU A 126 5.93 -14.67 4.57
N ILE A 127 6.27 -14.43 3.31
CA ILE A 127 6.38 -13.07 2.75
C ILE A 127 5.02 -12.37 2.80
N ALA A 128 3.92 -13.06 2.48
CA ALA A 128 2.57 -12.49 2.55
C ALA A 128 2.12 -12.25 4.01
N ALA A 129 2.53 -13.11 4.94
CA ALA A 129 2.13 -13.10 6.34
C ALA A 129 3.03 -12.25 7.25
N GLN A 130 4.12 -11.68 6.73
CA GLN A 130 5.08 -10.88 7.50
C GLN A 130 4.41 -9.73 8.30
N PRO A 131 4.95 -9.33 9.47
CA PRO A 131 4.35 -8.26 10.29
C PRO A 131 4.17 -6.94 9.54
N HIS A 132 2.91 -6.53 9.34
CA HIS A 132 2.54 -5.29 8.66
C HIS A 132 1.06 -4.92 8.94
N ASN A 133 0.69 -3.65 8.85
CA ASN A 133 -0.65 -3.05 9.10
C ASN A 133 -1.56 -3.08 7.86
N GLY A 134 -1.08 -3.70 6.78
CA GLY A 134 -1.76 -3.74 5.49
C GLY A 134 -1.67 -2.51 4.58
N GLU A 135 -0.96 -1.43 4.94
CA GLU A 135 -0.80 -0.25 4.07
C GLU A 135 -0.25 -0.61 2.68
N VAL A 136 0.71 -1.53 2.62
CA VAL A 136 1.34 -2.01 1.38
C VAL A 136 0.38 -2.85 0.50
N LEU A 137 -0.79 -3.23 1.04
CA LEU A 137 -1.71 -4.15 0.39
C LEU A 137 -2.81 -3.43 -0.39
N PHE A 138 -3.08 -3.97 -1.58
CA PHE A 138 -4.19 -3.59 -2.48
C PHE A 138 -4.17 -2.16 -3.03
N THR A 139 -3.05 -1.44 -2.95
CA THR A 139 -2.95 -0.02 -3.36
C THR A 139 -1.84 0.16 -4.40
N ILE A 140 -2.13 0.80 -5.54
CA ILE A 140 -1.16 0.83 -6.64
C ILE A 140 0.10 1.61 -6.27
N THR A 141 -0.01 2.69 -5.48
CA THR A 141 1.14 3.42 -4.93
C THR A 141 2.15 2.49 -4.22
N ASN A 142 1.66 1.46 -3.54
CA ASN A 142 2.50 0.52 -2.82
C ASN A 142 2.90 -0.72 -3.64
N ALA A 143 2.50 -0.84 -4.90
CA ALA A 143 3.00 -1.89 -5.81
C ALA A 143 4.54 -1.85 -5.92
N GLN A 144 5.14 -0.68 -5.72
CA GLN A 144 6.58 -0.47 -5.71
C GLN A 144 7.33 -1.38 -4.72
N TRP A 145 6.76 -1.69 -3.54
CA TRP A 145 7.42 -2.54 -2.54
C TRP A 145 7.48 -4.01 -2.98
N HIS A 146 6.44 -4.48 -3.68
CA HIS A 146 6.44 -5.84 -4.26
C HIS A 146 7.45 -5.93 -5.40
N LEU A 147 7.49 -4.91 -6.27
CA LEU A 147 8.47 -4.83 -7.36
C LEU A 147 9.91 -4.69 -6.84
N GLY A 148 10.12 -3.93 -5.76
CA GLY A 148 11.41 -3.82 -5.08
C GLY A 148 11.91 -5.15 -4.55
N ALA A 149 11.03 -5.95 -3.95
CA ALA A 149 11.37 -7.31 -3.53
C ALA A 149 11.63 -8.23 -4.73
N ALA A 150 10.80 -8.15 -5.77
CA ALA A 150 10.99 -8.91 -7.01
C ALA A 150 12.36 -8.61 -7.66
N LEU A 151 12.80 -7.34 -7.69
CA LEU A 151 14.13 -6.95 -8.15
C LEU A 151 15.24 -7.65 -7.38
N GLY A 152 15.14 -7.70 -6.04
CA GLY A 152 16.11 -8.43 -5.21
C GLY A 152 16.17 -9.92 -5.53
N PHE A 153 15.01 -10.56 -5.71
CA PHE A 153 14.95 -11.97 -6.10
C PHE A 153 15.50 -12.22 -7.51
N MET A 154 15.12 -11.39 -8.49
CA MET A 154 15.63 -11.48 -9.86
C MET A 154 17.14 -11.25 -9.91
N ALA A 155 17.63 -10.26 -9.16
CA ALA A 155 19.05 -9.98 -9.07
C ALA A 155 19.80 -11.21 -8.56
N MET A 156 19.22 -11.95 -7.60
CA MET A 156 19.81 -13.12 -6.96
C MET A 156 19.52 -14.47 -7.65
N THR A 157 18.82 -14.46 -8.79
CA THR A 157 18.40 -15.69 -9.50
C THR A 157 19.03 -15.74 -10.88
N ARG A 158 19.72 -16.83 -11.22
CA ARG A 158 20.21 -17.02 -12.59
C ARG A 158 19.03 -17.15 -13.57
N SER A 159 19.17 -16.49 -14.71
CA SER A 159 18.31 -16.67 -15.87
C SER A 159 18.64 -18.02 -16.50
N ASP A 160 17.82 -19.02 -16.18
CA ASP A 160 17.72 -20.25 -16.95
C ASP A 160 16.61 -20.10 -18.01
N CYS A 161 16.62 -18.96 -18.72
CA CYS A 161 15.60 -18.66 -19.71
C CYS A 161 15.71 -19.61 -20.90
N SER A 162 14.56 -20.16 -21.29
CA SER A 162 14.42 -21.10 -22.40
C SER A 162 14.58 -20.43 -23.76
N SER A 163 14.29 -19.13 -23.84
CA SER A 163 14.34 -18.33 -25.07
C SER A 163 14.91 -16.93 -24.83
N ARG A 164 15.42 -16.31 -25.90
CA ARG A 164 15.85 -14.90 -25.89
C ARG A 164 14.69 -13.96 -25.54
N THR A 165 13.48 -14.29 -26.00
CA THR A 165 12.27 -13.51 -25.71
C THR A 165 11.99 -13.46 -24.21
N GLU A 166 12.09 -14.59 -23.51
CA GLU A 166 11.91 -14.65 -22.05
C GLU A 166 12.94 -13.77 -21.32
N LEU A 167 14.19 -13.80 -21.76
CA LEU A 167 15.26 -12.95 -21.20
C LEU A 167 14.98 -11.46 -21.43
N ILE A 168 14.53 -11.08 -22.63
CA ILE A 168 14.15 -9.70 -22.97
C ILE A 168 12.97 -9.24 -22.11
N VAL A 169 11.93 -10.07 -21.96
CA VAL A 169 10.78 -9.77 -21.13
C VAL A 169 11.20 -9.52 -19.68
N LEU A 170 12.04 -10.39 -19.10
CA LEU A 170 12.55 -10.18 -17.75
C LEU A 170 13.40 -8.91 -17.63
N ALA A 171 14.21 -8.60 -18.63
CA ALA A 171 15.01 -7.37 -18.65
C ALA A 171 14.12 -6.12 -18.66
N VAL A 172 13.08 -6.09 -19.51
CA VAL A 172 12.09 -5.00 -19.57
C VAL A 172 11.32 -4.87 -18.26
N VAL A 173 10.85 -5.96 -17.69
CA VAL A 173 10.15 -5.93 -16.40
C VAL A 173 11.08 -5.45 -15.28
N SER A 174 12.36 -5.85 -15.30
CA SER A 174 13.36 -5.37 -14.35
C SER A 174 13.64 -3.87 -14.51
N PHE A 175 13.61 -3.36 -15.74
CA PHE A 175 13.71 -1.92 -16.00
C PHE A 175 12.52 -1.16 -15.42
N ILE A 176 11.29 -1.61 -15.69
CA ILE A 176 10.07 -1.00 -15.16
C ILE A 176 10.05 -1.02 -13.63
N ALA A 177 10.34 -2.17 -13.03
CA ALA A 177 10.44 -2.31 -11.58
C ALA A 177 11.54 -1.40 -11.01
N GLY A 178 12.69 -1.32 -11.68
CA GLY A 178 13.82 -0.48 -11.27
C GLY A 178 13.54 1.02 -11.38
N LEU A 179 12.63 1.43 -12.26
CA LEU A 179 12.16 2.82 -12.41
C LEU A 179 10.96 3.17 -11.52
N THR A 180 10.44 2.22 -10.77
CA THR A 180 9.25 2.44 -9.93
C THR A 180 9.59 2.99 -8.55
N GLY A 181 10.80 2.72 -8.04
CA GLY A 181 11.27 3.26 -6.76
C GLY A 181 12.80 3.20 -6.64
N PRO A 182 13.37 3.63 -5.51
CA PRO A 182 14.83 3.75 -5.32
C PRO A 182 15.55 2.40 -5.20
N PHE A 183 14.82 1.28 -5.24
CA PHE A 183 15.33 -0.04 -4.94
C PHE A 183 16.48 -0.47 -5.85
N SER A 184 16.44 -0.07 -7.13
CA SER A 184 17.49 -0.40 -8.10
C SER A 184 18.86 0.11 -7.68
N ILE A 185 18.95 1.27 -7.01
CA ILE A 185 20.21 1.85 -6.51
C ILE A 185 20.88 0.88 -5.52
N VAL A 186 20.12 0.45 -4.51
CA VAL A 186 20.62 -0.46 -3.45
C VAL A 186 20.93 -1.84 -4.04
N VAL A 187 20.04 -2.40 -4.86
CA VAL A 187 20.24 -3.72 -5.48
C VAL A 187 21.50 -3.74 -6.33
N VAL A 188 21.71 -2.73 -7.19
CA VAL A 188 22.89 -2.64 -8.04
C VAL A 188 24.17 -2.47 -7.22
N ALA A 189 24.14 -1.66 -6.16
CA ALA A 189 25.29 -1.51 -5.27
C ALA A 189 25.71 -2.88 -4.69
N VAL A 190 24.77 -3.63 -4.12
CA VAL A 190 25.06 -4.97 -3.59
C VAL A 190 25.55 -5.90 -4.71
N VAL A 191 24.85 -5.95 -5.84
CA VAL A 191 25.22 -6.79 -6.99
C VAL A 191 26.64 -6.49 -7.49
N VAL A 192 27.06 -5.22 -7.59
CA VAL A 192 28.43 -4.87 -8.02
C VAL A 192 29.48 -5.44 -7.07
N PHE A 193 29.31 -5.26 -5.76
CA PHE A 193 30.22 -5.84 -4.76
C PHE A 193 30.16 -7.39 -4.76
N TRP A 194 28.99 -7.96 -5.04
CA TRP A 194 28.74 -9.41 -5.01
C TRP A 194 29.09 -10.15 -6.30
N LEU A 195 29.15 -9.44 -7.44
CA LEU A 195 29.49 -10.02 -8.73
C LEU A 195 30.97 -10.39 -8.77
N ILE A 196 31.85 -9.73 -8.00
CA ILE A 196 33.30 -9.99 -8.02
C ILE A 196 33.65 -11.45 -7.66
N PRO A 197 33.09 -12.06 -6.59
CA PRO A 197 33.32 -13.47 -6.28
C PRO A 197 32.47 -14.45 -7.11
N ALA A 198 31.36 -13.99 -7.70
CA ALA A 198 30.36 -14.84 -8.36
C ALA A 198 30.35 -14.75 -9.90
N ARG A 199 31.30 -14.02 -10.51
CA ARG A 199 31.33 -13.65 -11.95
C ARG A 199 30.94 -14.77 -12.92
N ARG A 200 31.43 -16.01 -12.69
CA ARG A 200 31.18 -17.15 -13.59
C ARG A 200 29.75 -17.67 -13.54
N THR A 201 29.10 -17.59 -12.38
CA THR A 201 27.79 -18.22 -12.16
C THR A 201 26.64 -17.39 -12.77
N TRP A 202 26.87 -16.09 -13.09
CA TRP A 202 25.82 -15.10 -13.36
C TRP A 202 25.93 -14.44 -14.74
N ARG A 203 26.82 -14.92 -15.61
CA ARG A 203 27.10 -14.33 -16.95
C ARG A 203 25.87 -14.24 -17.88
N GLY A 204 24.85 -15.06 -17.68
CA GLY A 204 23.63 -15.07 -18.52
C GLY A 204 22.65 -13.92 -18.26
N ASN A 205 22.80 -13.22 -17.13
CA ASN A 205 21.83 -12.21 -16.67
C ASN A 205 22.19 -10.78 -17.10
N TRP A 206 23.17 -10.60 -17.97
CA TRP A 206 23.69 -9.27 -18.27
C TRP A 206 22.62 -8.27 -18.74
N PRO A 207 21.59 -8.62 -19.54
CA PRO A 207 20.56 -7.65 -19.95
C PRO A 207 19.73 -7.18 -18.76
N ILE A 208 19.44 -8.07 -17.81
CA ILE A 208 18.71 -7.78 -16.58
C ILE A 208 19.52 -6.80 -15.72
N TYR A 209 20.81 -7.06 -15.51
CA TYR A 209 21.67 -6.17 -14.74
C TYR A 209 21.90 -4.82 -15.43
N ALA A 210 22.03 -4.80 -16.75
CA ALA A 210 22.13 -3.56 -17.52
C ALA A 210 20.87 -2.70 -17.32
N CYS A 211 19.68 -3.30 -17.45
CA CYS A 211 18.41 -2.61 -17.19
C CYS A 211 18.31 -2.09 -15.75
N MET A 212 18.69 -2.90 -14.75
CA MET A 212 18.73 -2.47 -13.35
C MET A 212 19.71 -1.31 -13.13
N ALA A 213 20.88 -1.34 -13.74
CA ALA A 213 21.90 -0.30 -13.63
C ALA A 213 21.48 1.02 -14.29
N ILE A 214 20.87 0.96 -15.47
CA ILE A 214 20.30 2.15 -16.13
C ILE A 214 19.19 2.73 -15.26
N ALA A 215 18.29 1.89 -14.75
CA ALA A 215 17.22 2.34 -13.87
C ALA A 215 17.77 2.96 -12.57
N ALA A 216 18.80 2.36 -11.97
CA ALA A 216 19.47 2.89 -10.79
C ALA A 216 20.09 4.27 -11.05
N LEU A 217 20.73 4.46 -12.21
CA LEU A 217 21.28 5.76 -12.61
C LEU A 217 20.18 6.82 -12.75
N VAL A 218 19.08 6.48 -13.43
CA VAL A 218 17.93 7.39 -13.58
C VAL A 218 17.36 7.77 -12.21
N GLN A 219 17.14 6.80 -11.31
CA GLN A 219 16.61 7.07 -9.97
C GLN A 219 17.59 7.89 -9.11
N ALA A 220 18.89 7.62 -9.22
CA ALA A 220 19.92 8.38 -8.50
C ALA A 220 19.91 9.86 -8.93
N ILE A 221 19.79 10.14 -10.23
CA ILE A 221 19.70 11.52 -10.74
C ILE A 221 18.49 12.26 -10.12
N HIS A 222 17.31 11.64 -10.11
CA HIS A 222 16.12 12.26 -9.51
C HIS A 222 16.26 12.43 -7.99
N THR A 223 16.85 11.45 -7.31
CA THR A 223 17.10 11.49 -5.86
C THR A 223 18.07 12.62 -5.47
N ILE A 224 19.12 12.83 -6.25
CA ILE A 224 20.10 13.91 -6.02
C ILE A 224 19.50 15.28 -6.30
N ARG A 225 18.69 15.42 -7.36
CA ARG A 225 18.08 16.70 -7.74
C ARG A 225 16.98 17.15 -6.77
N GLN A 226 16.27 16.21 -6.15
CA GLN A 226 15.20 16.47 -5.21
C GLN A 226 15.42 15.64 -3.95
N PRO A 227 16.37 16.01 -3.07
CA PRO A 227 16.65 15.24 -1.86
C PRO A 227 15.42 15.20 -0.94
N ARG A 228 15.10 14.00 -0.42
CA ARG A 228 13.97 13.81 0.50
C ARG A 228 14.23 14.31 1.92
N VAL A 229 15.50 14.32 2.33
CA VAL A 229 15.91 14.70 3.69
C VAL A 229 16.77 15.94 3.58
N SER A 230 16.36 17.02 4.26
CA SER A 230 17.19 18.21 4.42
C SER A 230 18.32 17.89 5.39
N ILE A 231 19.57 18.16 4.99
CA ILE A 231 20.77 17.87 5.79
C ILE A 231 20.88 18.82 7.01
N HIS A 232 20.06 19.88 7.06
CA HIS A 232 20.25 20.98 8.02
C HIS A 232 19.79 20.67 9.47
N ASP A 233 19.00 19.62 9.70
CA ASP A 233 18.51 19.25 11.05
C ASP A 233 19.04 17.87 11.50
N PHE A 234 20.35 17.62 11.35
CA PHE A 234 20.96 16.34 11.71
C PHE A 234 21.10 16.14 13.23
N HIS A 235 20.00 15.78 13.90
CA HIS A 235 20.01 15.36 15.31
C HIS A 235 20.06 13.83 15.43
N PHE A 236 21.26 13.29 15.66
CA PHE A 236 21.45 11.85 15.89
C PHE A 236 21.38 11.52 17.38
N ASP A 237 20.32 10.81 17.79
CA ASP A 237 20.22 10.20 19.12
C ASP A 237 20.56 8.70 19.04
N PRO A 238 21.73 8.26 19.53
CA PRO A 238 22.13 6.85 19.48
C PRO A 238 21.12 5.90 20.13
N ALA A 239 20.39 6.34 21.17
CA ALA A 239 19.43 5.51 21.87
C ALA A 239 18.18 5.24 21.02
N ILE A 240 17.65 6.27 20.34
CA ILE A 240 16.52 6.12 19.41
C ILE A 240 16.93 5.22 18.24
N TRP A 241 18.14 5.42 17.69
CA TRP A 241 18.66 4.60 16.60
C TRP A 241 18.89 3.14 17.00
N ALA A 242 19.47 2.89 18.18
CA ALA A 242 19.62 1.53 18.71
C ALA A 242 18.26 0.86 18.90
N LYS A 243 17.25 1.59 19.40
CA LYS A 243 15.88 1.08 19.56
C LYS A 243 15.22 0.79 18.21
N GLY A 244 15.39 1.68 17.22
CA GLY A 244 14.91 1.48 15.85
C GLY A 244 15.53 0.26 15.18
N LEU A 245 16.86 0.13 15.27
CA LEU A 245 17.59 -1.03 14.76
C LEU A 245 17.15 -2.32 15.44
N TRP A 246 17.05 -2.32 16.78
CA TRP A 246 16.58 -3.48 17.54
C TRP A 246 15.16 -3.88 17.11
N ARG A 247 14.26 -2.90 16.96
CA ARG A 247 12.88 -3.14 16.51
C ARG A 247 12.81 -3.75 15.11
N PHE A 248 13.69 -3.30 14.22
CA PHE A 248 13.79 -3.80 12.86
C PHE A 248 14.36 -5.24 12.81
N VAL A 249 15.47 -5.51 13.49
CA VAL A 249 16.10 -6.84 13.53
C VAL A 249 15.21 -7.87 14.22
N SER A 250 14.44 -7.44 15.22
CA SER A 250 13.44 -8.29 15.89
C SER A 250 12.13 -8.47 15.11
N LEU A 251 12.06 -8.00 13.86
CA LEU A 251 10.88 -8.01 13.00
C LEU A 251 9.62 -7.38 13.65
N GLY A 252 9.79 -6.51 14.65
CA GLY A 252 8.68 -5.94 15.42
C GLY A 252 8.20 -6.76 16.61
N ALA A 253 8.95 -7.75 17.08
CA ALA A 253 8.62 -8.47 18.31
C ALA A 253 8.46 -7.48 19.49
N ASN A 254 7.34 -7.55 20.22
CA ASN A 254 7.03 -6.62 21.32
C ASN A 254 6.68 -7.29 22.64
N ASN A 255 6.80 -8.62 22.72
CA ASN A 255 6.52 -9.41 23.91
C ASN A 255 7.57 -10.52 24.03
N GLY A 256 7.70 -11.10 25.23
CA GLY A 256 8.75 -12.10 25.51
C GLY A 256 8.73 -13.28 24.54
N LEU A 257 7.54 -13.80 24.22
CA LEU A 257 7.40 -14.91 23.27
C LEU A 257 7.85 -14.53 21.85
N GLY A 258 7.50 -13.34 21.36
CA GLY A 258 7.93 -12.87 20.04
C GLY A 258 9.45 -12.75 19.96
N TYR A 259 10.10 -12.25 21.03
CA TYR A 259 11.56 -12.19 21.11
C TYR A 259 12.19 -13.59 21.13
N LEU A 260 11.61 -14.53 21.86
CA LEU A 260 12.08 -15.93 21.85
C LEU A 260 12.01 -16.54 20.44
N LEU A 261 10.87 -16.37 19.75
CA LEU A 261 10.67 -16.91 18.40
C LEU A 261 11.68 -16.34 17.38
N ILE A 262 11.94 -15.01 17.42
CA ILE A 262 12.89 -14.41 16.48
C ILE A 262 14.34 -14.79 16.81
N LEU A 263 14.70 -14.94 18.08
CA LEU A 263 16.02 -15.43 18.48
C LEU A 263 16.26 -16.87 18.00
N VAL A 264 15.26 -17.75 18.13
CA VAL A 264 15.32 -19.11 17.58
C VAL A 264 15.50 -19.06 16.06
N LEU A 265 14.69 -18.26 15.36
CA LEU A 265 14.75 -18.13 13.90
C LEU A 265 16.12 -17.64 13.41
N LEU A 266 16.63 -16.55 14.00
CA LEU A 266 17.93 -15.98 13.63
C LEU A 266 19.09 -16.90 14.05
N GLY A 267 19.01 -17.54 15.22
CA GLY A 267 20.02 -18.50 15.68
C GLY A 267 20.14 -19.71 14.75
N CYS A 268 18.99 -20.30 14.34
CA CYS A 268 18.96 -21.37 13.34
C CYS A 268 19.52 -20.92 11.99
N TYR A 269 19.18 -19.71 11.55
CA TYR A 269 19.68 -19.14 10.30
C TYR A 269 21.21 -18.95 10.32
N VAL A 270 21.76 -18.34 11.37
CA VAL A 270 23.21 -18.17 11.55
C VAL A 270 23.91 -19.52 11.56
N TYR A 271 23.39 -20.49 12.32
CA TYR A 271 23.91 -21.85 12.34
C TYR A 271 23.97 -22.47 10.94
N LEU A 272 22.91 -22.34 10.14
CA LEU A 272 22.86 -22.89 8.78
C LEU A 272 23.87 -22.24 7.83
N ILE A 273 24.05 -20.92 7.91
CA ILE A 273 25.02 -20.20 7.10
C ILE A 273 26.45 -20.71 7.34
N PHE A 274 26.79 -21.04 8.59
CA PHE A 274 28.13 -21.53 8.96
C PHE A 274 28.32 -23.04 8.80
N THR A 275 27.27 -23.85 8.98
CA THR A 275 27.38 -25.32 8.99
C THR A 275 27.01 -26.00 7.68
N SER A 276 26.38 -25.29 6.74
CA SER A 276 26.08 -25.82 5.39
C SER A 276 27.38 -26.05 4.60
N LYS A 277 28.03 -27.19 4.85
CA LYS A 277 29.18 -27.67 4.09
C LYS A 277 28.68 -28.15 2.72
N GLY A 278 29.12 -27.52 1.63
CA GLY A 278 28.98 -28.08 0.28
C GLY A 278 28.14 -27.29 -0.74
N ASN A 279 27.56 -26.13 -0.41
CA ASN A 279 26.87 -25.32 -1.44
C ASN A 279 27.16 -23.81 -1.33
N ARG A 280 28.34 -23.42 -1.84
CA ARG A 280 28.81 -22.02 -1.89
C ARG A 280 27.79 -21.08 -2.54
N ILE A 281 27.05 -21.54 -3.55
CA ILE A 281 26.07 -20.72 -4.28
C ILE A 281 24.88 -20.38 -3.37
N LYS A 282 24.29 -21.36 -2.67
CA LYS A 282 23.19 -21.10 -1.72
C LYS A 282 23.60 -20.11 -0.65
N ARG A 283 24.79 -20.29 -0.05
CA ARG A 283 25.31 -19.38 0.98
C ARG A 283 25.51 -17.96 0.45
N LEU A 284 26.11 -17.82 -0.74
CA LEU A 284 26.29 -16.51 -1.38
C LEU A 284 24.94 -15.85 -1.71
N THR A 285 23.96 -16.63 -2.15
CA THR A 285 22.62 -16.14 -2.48
C THR A 285 21.89 -15.65 -1.24
N ALA A 286 21.91 -16.44 -0.15
CA ALA A 286 21.33 -16.07 1.14
C ALA A 286 21.97 -14.80 1.71
N LEU A 287 23.30 -14.71 1.71
CA LEU A 287 24.01 -13.50 2.14
C LEU A 287 23.70 -12.30 1.23
N GLY A 288 23.65 -12.48 -0.09
CA GLY A 288 23.30 -11.41 -1.03
C GLY A 288 21.90 -10.84 -0.76
N LEU A 289 20.91 -11.70 -0.55
CA LEU A 289 19.56 -11.29 -0.12
C LEU A 289 19.60 -10.54 1.22
N LEU A 290 20.34 -11.05 2.21
CA LEU A 290 20.49 -10.38 3.50
C LEU A 290 21.09 -8.98 3.35
N PHE A 291 22.13 -8.80 2.54
CA PHE A 291 22.75 -7.49 2.28
C PHE A 291 21.81 -6.53 1.55
N ILE A 292 21.04 -7.01 0.57
CA ILE A 292 19.97 -6.21 -0.05
C ILE A 292 18.97 -5.79 1.03
N GLY A 293 18.50 -6.73 1.86
CA GLY A 293 17.55 -6.43 2.93
C GLY A 293 18.05 -5.40 3.93
N LEU A 294 19.31 -5.53 4.38
CA LEU A 294 19.95 -4.57 5.27
C LEU A 294 20.11 -3.20 4.62
N GLY A 295 20.54 -3.14 3.36
CA GLY A 295 20.68 -1.88 2.61
C GLY A 295 19.33 -1.17 2.44
N MET A 296 18.27 -1.90 2.11
CA MET A 296 16.91 -1.36 2.03
C MET A 296 16.38 -0.89 3.38
N GLY A 297 16.68 -1.63 4.44
CA GLY A 297 16.32 -1.26 5.81
C GLY A 297 16.99 0.03 6.26
N ALA A 298 18.30 0.15 6.02
CA ALA A 298 19.08 1.34 6.29
C ALA A 298 18.56 2.55 5.51
N ALA A 299 18.26 2.38 4.22
CA ALA A 299 17.66 3.43 3.39
C ALA A 299 16.28 3.85 3.93
N GLY A 300 15.44 2.89 4.35
CA GLY A 300 14.14 3.17 4.95
C GLY A 300 14.22 3.94 6.26
N MET A 301 15.15 3.57 7.15
CA MET A 301 15.42 4.30 8.40
C MET A 301 15.94 5.72 8.12
N TYR A 302 16.81 5.87 7.13
CA TYR A 302 17.35 7.17 6.73
C TYR A 302 16.26 8.13 6.21
N VAL A 303 15.28 7.63 5.45
CA VAL A 303 14.17 8.47 4.96
C VAL A 303 13.29 9.03 6.10
N LEU A 304 13.32 8.40 7.28
CA LEU A 304 12.59 8.86 8.47
C LEU A 304 13.50 9.49 9.52
N PHE A 305 14.70 9.90 9.12
CA PHE A 305 15.58 10.68 9.98
C PHE A 305 14.84 11.95 10.50
N PRO A 306 14.95 12.29 11.79
CA PRO A 306 15.80 11.69 12.83
C PRO A 306 15.19 10.50 13.59
N ASP A 307 13.93 10.13 13.35
CA ASP A 307 13.21 9.08 14.09
C ASP A 307 13.09 7.75 13.31
N PRO A 308 14.11 6.86 13.37
CA PRO A 308 14.06 5.56 12.71
C PRO A 308 13.00 4.61 13.28
N LEU A 309 12.38 4.91 14.44
CA LEU A 309 11.26 4.10 14.94
C LEU A 309 10.05 4.18 14.02
N GLY A 310 9.88 5.30 13.30
CA GLY A 310 8.87 5.44 12.27
C GLY A 310 9.01 4.40 11.16
N ALA A 311 10.24 3.96 10.85
CA ALA A 311 10.51 2.97 9.79
C ALA A 311 10.27 1.52 10.25
N ALA A 312 10.11 1.30 11.55
CA ALA A 312 9.91 -0.04 12.09
C ALA A 312 8.48 -0.55 11.85
N SER A 313 8.24 -1.86 12.00
CA SER A 313 6.99 -2.54 11.61
C SER A 313 5.71 -2.15 12.39
N ARG A 314 5.78 -1.14 13.25
CA ARG A 314 4.64 -0.50 13.93
C ARG A 314 4.67 1.03 13.90
N GLY A 315 5.65 1.61 13.23
CA GLY A 315 5.73 3.05 13.00
C GLY A 315 4.90 3.45 11.78
N LEU A 316 4.74 4.75 11.57
CA LEU A 316 3.96 5.31 10.45
C LEU A 316 4.53 4.96 9.06
N GLY A 317 5.82 4.61 8.97
CA GLY A 317 6.50 4.23 7.75
C GLY A 317 6.80 2.74 7.65
N GLN A 318 6.02 1.90 8.31
CA GLN A 318 6.22 0.46 8.29
C GLN A 318 6.24 -0.20 6.90
N ARG A 319 5.75 0.48 5.85
CA ARG A 319 5.97 0.07 4.45
C ARG A 319 7.46 -0.14 4.11
N TYR A 320 8.37 0.59 4.77
CA TYR A 320 9.81 0.47 4.60
C TYR A 320 10.37 -0.86 5.13
N THR A 321 9.63 -1.65 5.93
CA THR A 321 10.08 -2.99 6.35
C THR A 321 9.73 -4.10 5.36
N TRP A 322 8.83 -3.85 4.40
CA TRP A 322 8.31 -4.91 3.51
C TRP A 322 9.40 -5.60 2.68
N VAL A 323 10.20 -4.82 1.94
CA VAL A 323 11.29 -5.36 1.10
C VAL A 323 12.37 -6.01 1.97
N PRO A 324 12.89 -5.37 3.04
CA PRO A 324 13.87 -6.00 3.91
C PRO A 324 13.44 -7.34 4.50
N TYR A 325 12.23 -7.42 5.03
CA TYR A 325 11.73 -8.64 5.65
C TYR A 325 11.49 -9.73 4.61
N ALA A 326 10.99 -9.38 3.41
CA ALA A 326 10.90 -10.32 2.30
C ALA A 326 12.27 -10.90 1.93
N MET A 327 13.33 -10.07 1.89
CA MET A 327 14.70 -10.53 1.64
C MET A 327 15.23 -11.45 2.75
N VAL A 328 15.00 -11.09 4.02
CA VAL A 328 15.43 -11.91 5.17
C VAL A 328 14.72 -13.27 5.17
N LEU A 329 13.41 -13.30 4.96
CA LEU A 329 12.62 -14.54 4.91
C LEU A 329 13.03 -15.43 3.74
N ALA A 330 13.29 -14.84 2.56
CA ALA A 330 13.81 -15.57 1.42
C ALA A 330 15.24 -16.09 1.68
N SER A 331 16.08 -15.30 2.33
CA SER A 331 17.44 -15.71 2.71
C SER A 331 17.43 -16.93 3.65
N ILE A 332 16.61 -16.88 4.71
CA ILE A 332 16.40 -18.00 5.63
C ILE A 332 15.91 -19.23 4.87
N SER A 333 14.96 -19.03 3.95
CA SER A 333 14.43 -20.11 3.11
C SER A 333 15.50 -20.72 2.21
N VAL A 334 16.40 -19.93 1.62
CA VAL A 334 17.50 -20.46 0.79
C VAL A 334 18.51 -21.23 1.64
N ALA A 335 18.84 -20.73 2.83
CA ALA A 335 19.77 -21.39 3.75
C ALA A 335 19.24 -22.74 4.28
N SER A 336 17.91 -22.91 4.34
CA SER A 336 17.27 -24.16 4.80
C SER A 336 17.22 -25.26 3.75
N ILE A 337 17.47 -24.96 2.46
CA ILE A 337 17.35 -25.96 1.39
C ILE A 337 18.43 -27.04 1.55
N GLY A 338 18.00 -28.25 1.89
CA GLY A 338 18.89 -29.40 2.13
C GLY A 338 19.37 -29.50 3.58
N ALA A 339 18.85 -28.66 4.48
CA ALA A 339 19.07 -28.78 5.92
C ALA A 339 18.29 -29.95 6.52
N HIS A 340 18.57 -30.25 7.79
CA HIS A 340 17.83 -31.27 8.54
C HIS A 340 16.34 -30.91 8.64
N ARG A 341 15.45 -31.90 8.46
CA ARG A 341 13.99 -31.69 8.40
C ARG A 341 13.44 -31.02 9.66
N VAL A 342 13.94 -31.42 10.84
CA VAL A 342 13.53 -30.83 12.13
C VAL A 342 13.88 -29.35 12.19
N LEU A 343 15.09 -28.96 11.77
CA LEU A 343 15.53 -27.57 11.80
C LEU A 343 14.70 -26.70 10.84
N THR A 344 14.37 -27.24 9.67
CA THR A 344 13.49 -26.58 8.70
C THR A 344 12.06 -26.42 9.25
N ALA A 345 11.53 -27.45 9.90
CA ALA A 345 10.22 -27.42 10.53
C ALA A 345 10.15 -26.41 11.70
N VAL A 346 11.19 -26.35 12.54
CA VAL A 346 11.30 -25.39 13.64
C VAL A 346 11.32 -23.96 13.11
N MET A 347 12.11 -23.67 12.06
CA MET A 347 12.15 -22.33 11.46
C MET A 347 10.81 -21.95 10.81
N ALA A 348 10.19 -22.87 10.08
CA ALA A 348 8.89 -22.63 9.46
C ALA A 348 7.82 -22.37 10.53
N LEU A 349 7.78 -23.18 11.58
CA LEU A 349 6.83 -23.03 12.68
C LEU A 349 7.05 -21.71 13.43
N ALA A 350 8.30 -21.37 13.77
CA ALA A 350 8.61 -20.11 14.44
C ALA A 350 8.19 -18.90 13.59
N ALA A 351 8.46 -18.95 12.28
CA ALA A 351 8.08 -17.89 11.36
C ALA A 351 6.55 -17.77 11.21
N VAL A 352 5.84 -18.89 11.09
CA VAL A 352 4.36 -18.91 11.01
C VAL A 352 3.73 -18.38 12.29
N LEU A 353 4.15 -18.88 13.46
CA LEU A 353 3.63 -18.45 14.75
C LEU A 353 3.87 -16.96 15.01
N PHE A 354 4.99 -16.43 14.51
CA PHE A 354 5.30 -15.02 14.60
C PHE A 354 4.41 -14.17 13.67
N CYS A 355 4.21 -14.62 12.43
CA CYS A 355 3.41 -13.93 11.42
C CYS A 355 1.91 -13.89 11.76
N VAL A 356 1.34 -15.01 12.20
CA VAL A 356 -0.11 -15.15 12.50
C VAL A 356 -0.55 -14.34 13.72
N ARG A 357 0.39 -13.92 14.57
CA ARG A 357 0.10 -13.17 15.81
C ARG A 357 -0.21 -11.68 15.60
N GLN A 358 0.06 -11.12 14.43
CA GLN A 358 -0.27 -9.71 14.17
C GLN A 358 -1.68 -9.63 13.57
N PRO A 359 -2.44 -8.54 13.82
CA PRO A 359 -3.71 -8.33 13.13
C PRO A 359 -3.45 -8.34 11.62
N LEU A 360 -4.00 -9.35 10.95
CA LEU A 360 -3.75 -9.61 9.53
C LEU A 360 -4.61 -8.71 8.64
N ALA A 361 -5.86 -8.44 9.03
CA ALA A 361 -6.79 -7.67 8.22
C ALA A 361 -6.45 -6.17 8.17
N SER A 362 -6.38 -5.61 6.96
CA SER A 362 -6.34 -4.15 6.76
C SER A 362 -7.78 -3.65 6.72
N LYS A 363 -8.26 -3.09 7.83
CA LYS A 363 -9.61 -2.50 7.87
C LYS A 363 -9.56 -1.08 7.30
N LYS A 364 -10.25 -0.84 6.19
CA LYS A 364 -10.42 0.51 5.60
C LYS A 364 -11.91 0.86 5.53
N SER A 365 -12.35 1.99 6.06
CA SER A 365 -13.76 2.39 5.93
C SER A 365 -14.15 2.64 4.47
N ASP A 366 -15.42 2.46 4.14
CA ASP A 366 -15.96 2.98 2.89
C ASP A 366 -16.11 4.49 2.99
N LEU A 367 -15.45 5.22 2.09
CA LEU A 367 -15.53 6.68 1.99
C LEU A 367 -16.60 7.11 0.97
N HIS A 368 -17.48 6.19 0.58
CA HIS A 368 -18.57 6.38 -0.37
C HIS A 368 -18.08 6.87 -1.74
N PHE A 369 -16.93 6.35 -2.19
CA PHE A 369 -16.24 6.79 -3.39
C PHE A 369 -17.17 6.95 -4.61
N LYS A 370 -18.01 5.93 -4.90
CA LYS A 370 -18.93 5.99 -6.04
C LYS A 370 -19.92 7.16 -5.95
N SER A 371 -20.47 7.42 -4.77
CA SER A 371 -21.41 8.55 -4.57
C SER A 371 -20.70 9.89 -4.77
N PHE A 372 -19.45 10.01 -4.31
CA PHE A 372 -18.64 11.21 -4.54
C PHE A 372 -18.25 11.39 -6.01
N VAL A 373 -17.97 10.30 -6.75
CA VAL A 373 -17.77 10.37 -8.20
C VAL A 373 -19.03 10.93 -8.87
N LYS A 374 -20.22 10.45 -8.51
CA LYS A 374 -21.49 10.96 -9.03
C LYS A 374 -21.73 12.43 -8.70
N LEU A 375 -21.38 12.88 -7.50
CA LEU A 375 -21.45 14.30 -7.15
C LEU A 375 -20.47 15.12 -7.99
N SER A 376 -19.27 14.59 -8.24
CA SER A 376 -18.25 15.28 -9.05
C SER A 376 -18.62 15.44 -10.52
N GLU A 377 -19.57 14.66 -11.04
CA GLU A 377 -20.08 14.80 -12.41
C GLU A 377 -20.84 16.13 -12.57
N VAL A 378 -21.51 16.60 -11.51
CA VAL A 378 -22.42 17.76 -11.53
C VAL A 378 -21.91 19.02 -10.82
N THR A 379 -20.98 18.88 -9.87
CA THR A 379 -20.39 20.02 -9.15
C THR A 379 -18.91 19.78 -8.90
N LYS A 380 -18.17 20.85 -8.58
CA LYS A 380 -16.75 20.75 -8.24
C LYS A 380 -16.61 20.06 -6.88
N THR A 381 -16.22 18.79 -6.86
CA THR A 381 -16.19 17.96 -5.65
C THR A 381 -14.79 17.48 -5.27
N VAL A 382 -14.48 17.53 -3.98
CA VAL A 382 -13.29 16.89 -3.40
C VAL A 382 -13.65 15.47 -2.97
N ILE A 383 -13.28 14.49 -3.80
CA ILE A 383 -13.55 13.06 -3.57
C ILE A 383 -12.53 12.54 -2.54
N PRO A 384 -12.93 12.13 -1.33
CA PRO A 384 -12.00 11.68 -0.31
C PRO A 384 -11.44 10.27 -0.62
N ILE A 385 -10.16 10.06 -0.34
CA ILE A 385 -9.51 8.74 -0.36
C ILE A 385 -8.69 8.54 0.92
N HIS A 386 -8.24 7.31 1.19
CA HIS A 386 -7.41 7.03 2.36
C HIS A 386 -5.96 7.54 2.16
N PRO A 387 -5.18 7.74 3.23
CA PRO A 387 -5.62 7.86 4.61
C PRO A 387 -6.42 9.16 4.82
N VAL A 388 -7.40 9.11 5.73
CA VAL A 388 -8.14 10.30 6.16
C VAL A 388 -7.34 10.98 7.27
N TRP A 389 -6.94 12.23 7.06
CA TRP A 389 -6.23 13.06 8.04
C TRP A 389 -7.14 14.13 8.62
N GLN A 390 -6.74 14.68 9.78
CA GLN A 390 -7.33 15.91 10.36
C GLN A 390 -6.85 17.15 9.60
N ALA A 391 -7.03 17.13 8.27
CA ALA A 391 -6.67 18.20 7.35
C ALA A 391 -7.64 18.22 6.17
N TYR A 392 -7.86 19.40 5.59
CA TYR A 392 -8.69 19.55 4.40
C TYR A 392 -8.01 20.44 3.34
N PRO A 393 -8.01 20.03 2.06
CA PRO A 393 -8.40 18.71 1.61
C PRO A 393 -7.34 17.68 2.06
N SER A 394 -7.76 16.57 2.68
CA SER A 394 -6.90 15.39 2.89
C SER A 394 -6.51 14.79 1.53
N TRP A 395 -5.95 13.58 1.48
CA TRP A 395 -5.81 12.84 0.22
C TRP A 395 -7.14 12.74 -0.52
N ASN A 396 -7.12 13.15 -1.78
CA ASN A 396 -8.33 13.34 -2.56
C ASN A 396 -8.09 13.12 -4.06
N ILE A 397 -9.19 12.99 -4.79
CA ILE A 397 -9.25 13.10 -6.25
C ILE A 397 -10.06 14.35 -6.58
N HIS A 398 -9.56 15.12 -7.54
CA HIS A 398 -10.24 16.30 -8.05
C HIS A 398 -10.27 16.26 -9.58
N LEU A 399 -11.47 16.16 -10.14
CA LEU A 399 -11.72 16.30 -11.57
C LEU A 399 -12.72 17.45 -11.80
N PRO A 400 -12.64 18.16 -12.93
CA PRO A 400 -13.64 19.16 -13.29
C PRO A 400 -15.00 18.49 -13.53
N PRO A 401 -16.12 19.19 -13.24
CA PRO A 401 -17.46 18.66 -13.50
C PRO A 401 -17.67 18.46 -15.01
N GLN A 402 -18.35 17.38 -15.37
CA GLN A 402 -18.62 17.02 -16.76
C GLN A 402 -19.88 17.71 -17.27
N THR A 403 -20.94 17.70 -16.47
CA THR A 403 -22.25 18.26 -16.79
C THR A 403 -22.75 19.04 -15.58
N PRO A 404 -22.37 20.33 -15.46
CA PRO A 404 -22.81 21.14 -14.33
C PRO A 404 -24.33 21.17 -14.23
N GLU A 405 -24.89 20.69 -13.12
CA GLU A 405 -26.33 20.69 -12.86
C GLU A 405 -26.67 21.58 -11.67
N GLN A 406 -27.89 22.11 -11.66
CA GLN A 406 -28.43 22.83 -10.52
C GLN A 406 -28.85 21.82 -9.43
N PRO A 407 -28.73 22.18 -8.14
CA PRO A 407 -29.18 21.31 -7.06
C PRO A 407 -30.68 21.05 -7.15
N THR A 408 -31.09 19.80 -6.86
CA THR A 408 -32.51 19.40 -6.83
C THR A 408 -33.27 20.14 -5.74
N TYR A 409 -32.63 20.32 -4.57
CA TYR A 409 -33.17 21.12 -3.48
C TYR A 409 -32.14 22.15 -3.06
N ARG A 410 -32.62 23.39 -2.87
CA ARG A 410 -31.81 24.51 -2.41
C ARG A 410 -32.52 25.19 -1.26
N MET A 411 -31.91 25.15 -0.08
CA MET A 411 -32.44 25.76 1.13
C MET A 411 -31.48 26.84 1.60
N LYS A 412 -31.92 28.09 1.55
CA LYS A 412 -31.21 29.19 2.21
C LYS A 412 -31.60 29.16 3.68
N MET A 413 -30.62 29.16 4.55
CA MET A 413 -30.84 29.29 5.98
C MET A 413 -30.51 30.74 6.31
N PRO A 414 -31.50 31.61 6.57
CA PRO A 414 -31.21 32.91 7.15
C PRO A 414 -30.40 32.68 8.43
N ASP A 415 -29.48 33.58 8.80
CA ASP A 415 -28.54 33.48 9.95
C ASP A 415 -29.23 33.18 11.29
N GLN A 416 -29.83 32.01 11.40
CA GLN A 416 -30.42 31.44 12.58
C GLN A 416 -29.27 30.68 13.21
N ASN A 417 -28.83 31.17 14.37
CA ASN A 417 -28.01 30.38 15.26
C ASN A 417 -28.70 29.02 15.38
N LEU A 418 -27.92 27.98 15.10
CA LEU A 418 -28.28 26.58 15.13
C LEU A 418 -28.61 26.17 16.59
N THR A 419 -29.63 26.76 17.21
CA THR A 419 -29.99 26.57 18.63
C THR A 419 -31.22 25.70 18.84
N ASP A 420 -31.94 25.32 17.77
CA ASP A 420 -33.02 24.35 17.86
C ASP A 420 -32.43 22.96 18.14
N ARG A 421 -32.27 22.67 19.44
CA ARG A 421 -31.89 21.36 19.97
C ARG A 421 -33.01 20.38 19.65
N PHE A 422 -32.78 19.44 18.75
CA PHE A 422 -33.55 18.20 18.80
C PHE A 422 -33.17 17.45 20.09
N ASN A 423 -34.10 17.38 21.03
CA ASN A 423 -33.99 16.49 22.18
C ASN A 423 -34.27 15.04 21.75
N THR A 424 -33.37 14.44 20.98
CA THR A 424 -33.24 12.98 20.97
C THR A 424 -32.36 12.58 22.15
N PRO A 425 -32.79 11.66 23.03
CA PRO A 425 -32.12 11.39 24.31
C PRO A 425 -30.67 10.89 24.23
N ASN A 426 -30.12 10.66 23.02
CA ASN A 426 -28.78 10.10 22.81
C ASN A 426 -27.85 10.94 21.91
N LEU A 427 -28.28 12.10 21.37
CA LEU A 427 -27.46 12.94 20.48
C LEU A 427 -27.66 14.41 20.87
N SER A 428 -26.65 15.01 21.49
CA SER A 428 -26.61 16.44 21.79
C SER A 428 -25.93 17.18 20.63
N GLY A 429 -26.71 17.92 19.84
CA GLY A 429 -26.18 18.73 18.74
C GLY A 429 -27.27 19.62 18.14
N SER A 430 -26.86 20.61 17.38
CA SER A 430 -27.76 21.42 16.58
C SER A 430 -28.15 20.66 15.31
N SER A 431 -29.43 20.58 15.00
CA SER A 431 -29.92 19.68 13.94
C SER A 431 -30.85 20.38 12.97
N ILE A 432 -30.74 19.98 11.70
CA ILE A 432 -31.70 20.34 10.65
C ILE A 432 -32.25 19.03 10.11
N ALA A 433 -33.39 18.58 10.62
CA ALA A 433 -34.11 17.46 10.04
C ALA A 433 -34.82 17.92 8.77
N THR A 434 -34.23 17.61 7.61
CA THR A 434 -34.89 17.80 6.30
C THR A 434 -35.38 16.46 5.80
N GLY A 435 -36.70 16.27 5.72
CA GLY A 435 -37.30 15.16 5.00
C GLY A 435 -37.44 15.53 3.52
N PHE A 436 -36.70 14.88 2.64
CA PHE A 436 -36.87 15.02 1.19
C PHE A 436 -36.93 13.65 0.51
N SER A 437 -37.44 13.60 -0.73
CA SER A 437 -37.50 12.37 -1.50
C SER A 437 -36.80 12.55 -2.84
N CYS A 438 -35.89 11.63 -3.16
CA CYS A 438 -35.23 11.54 -4.45
C CYS A 438 -35.73 10.29 -5.17
N ARG A 439 -36.89 10.36 -5.83
CA ARG A 439 -37.43 9.22 -6.58
C ARG A 439 -36.45 8.80 -7.66
N ASN A 440 -36.14 7.50 -7.70
CA ASN A 440 -35.23 6.84 -8.65
C ASN A 440 -33.73 7.15 -8.51
N ALA A 441 -33.32 8.08 -7.64
CA ALA A 441 -31.91 8.34 -7.41
C ALA A 441 -31.22 7.14 -6.76
N ARG A 442 -29.97 6.89 -7.15
CA ARG A 442 -29.10 5.86 -6.55
C ARG A 442 -28.10 6.44 -5.57
N HIS A 443 -27.80 7.72 -5.69
CA HIS A 443 -26.85 8.44 -4.86
C HIS A 443 -27.42 9.79 -4.47
N ILE A 444 -27.03 10.27 -3.29
CA ILE A 444 -27.36 11.60 -2.80
C ILE A 444 -26.06 12.37 -2.63
N GLY A 445 -26.02 13.59 -3.14
CA GLY A 445 -24.98 14.56 -2.87
C GLY A 445 -25.51 15.69 -2.00
N VAL A 446 -24.72 16.12 -1.04
CA VAL A 446 -25.04 17.23 -0.14
C VAL A 446 -23.86 18.20 -0.14
N GLU A 447 -24.14 19.47 -0.44
CA GLU A 447 -23.20 20.57 -0.25
C GLU A 447 -23.77 21.57 0.74
N MET A 448 -22.90 22.07 1.62
CA MET A 448 -23.23 23.07 2.62
C MET A 448 -22.22 24.19 2.57
N ASP A 449 -22.69 25.41 2.31
CA ASP A 449 -21.88 26.60 2.50
C ASP A 449 -22.05 27.03 3.97
N MET A 450 -20.97 27.01 4.74
CA MET A 450 -21.01 27.27 6.19
C MET A 450 -19.81 28.10 6.64
N HIS A 451 -20.00 28.88 7.70
CA HIS A 451 -18.95 29.61 8.40
C HIS A 451 -18.63 28.92 9.72
N ARG A 452 -17.35 28.80 10.06
CA ARG A 452 -16.88 28.15 11.29
C ARG A 452 -15.80 28.98 11.96
N GLU A 453 -15.93 29.23 13.26
CA GLU A 453 -14.86 29.93 13.99
C GLU A 453 -13.63 29.04 14.24
N GLN A 454 -13.85 27.74 14.41
CA GLN A 454 -12.79 26.76 14.68
C GLN A 454 -12.76 25.63 13.65
N GLN A 455 -11.55 25.18 13.33
CA GLN A 455 -11.34 23.95 12.56
C GLN A 455 -11.86 22.74 13.36
N GLY A 456 -12.45 21.78 12.67
CA GLY A 456 -13.27 20.76 13.32
C GLY A 456 -13.72 19.66 12.36
N GLU A 457 -14.17 18.54 12.91
CA GLU A 457 -14.86 17.52 12.13
C GLU A 457 -16.29 18.01 11.89
N VAL A 458 -16.82 17.77 10.70
CA VAL A 458 -18.23 17.94 10.38
C VAL A 458 -18.75 16.58 9.98
N THR A 459 -19.73 16.09 10.71
CA THR A 459 -20.34 14.78 10.50
C THR A 459 -21.74 14.94 9.94
N LEU A 460 -21.98 14.30 8.80
CA LEU A 460 -23.33 14.15 8.26
C LEU A 460 -23.85 12.77 8.62
N TYR A 461 -25.01 12.74 9.25
CA TYR A 461 -25.82 11.56 9.49
C TYR A 461 -27.00 11.56 8.51
N TRP A 462 -27.43 10.38 8.09
CA TRP A 462 -28.64 10.21 7.28
C TRP A 462 -29.44 9.01 7.75
N SER A 463 -30.74 8.98 7.45
CA SER A 463 -31.61 7.86 7.81
C SER A 463 -32.91 7.87 7.00
N ASP A 464 -33.58 6.72 6.92
CA ASP A 464 -34.93 6.55 6.36
C ASP A 464 -36.05 6.91 7.35
N ASN A 465 -35.66 7.23 8.58
CA ASN A 465 -36.53 7.67 9.66
C ASN A 465 -35.79 8.72 10.51
N GLU A 466 -36.46 9.31 11.50
CA GLU A 466 -35.86 10.34 12.37
C GLU A 466 -34.88 9.78 13.42
N ARG A 467 -34.49 8.50 13.34
CA ARG A 467 -33.48 7.89 14.20
C ARG A 467 -32.18 7.70 13.41
N PHE A 468 -31.12 8.33 13.89
CA PHE A 468 -29.81 8.27 13.26
C PHE A 468 -28.96 7.18 13.90
N GLY A 469 -28.44 6.28 13.07
CA GLY A 469 -27.57 5.18 13.50
C GLY A 469 -26.12 5.41 13.09
N GLU A 470 -25.19 4.82 13.84
CA GLU A 470 -23.75 4.86 13.57
C GLU A 470 -23.33 4.32 12.20
N GLN A 471 -24.16 3.48 11.59
CA GLN A 471 -23.96 2.91 10.25
C GLN A 471 -24.22 3.89 9.10
N TYR A 472 -24.89 5.02 9.37
CA TYR A 472 -25.29 6.01 8.38
C TYR A 472 -24.74 7.38 8.75
N LYS A 473 -23.42 7.44 8.90
CA LYS A 473 -22.71 8.69 9.16
C LYS A 473 -21.42 8.77 8.38
N PHE A 474 -21.01 9.99 8.05
CA PHE A 474 -19.73 10.27 7.42
C PHE A 474 -19.17 11.58 7.95
N GLY A 475 -17.97 11.52 8.52
CA GLY A 475 -17.26 12.65 9.10
C GLY A 475 -16.10 13.12 8.22
N ARG A 476 -15.88 14.43 8.15
CA ARG A 476 -14.74 15.04 7.45
C ARG A 476 -14.20 16.22 8.24
N TRP A 477 -12.88 16.37 8.28
CA TRP A 477 -12.25 17.55 8.83
C TRP A 477 -12.40 18.75 7.88
N TYR A 478 -12.58 19.95 8.44
CA TYR A 478 -12.60 21.20 7.70
C TYR A 478 -11.91 22.32 8.51
N PRO A 479 -11.30 23.31 7.83
CA PRO A 479 -10.66 24.45 8.50
C PRO A 479 -11.70 25.40 9.09
N ASN A 480 -11.22 26.41 9.83
CA ASN A 480 -12.02 27.57 10.19
C ASN A 480 -12.23 28.51 8.98
N GLY A 481 -13.18 29.43 9.11
CA GLY A 481 -13.59 30.38 8.07
C GLY A 481 -14.80 29.91 7.26
N ASP A 482 -14.98 30.52 6.10
CA ASP A 482 -16.00 30.11 5.13
C ASP A 482 -15.54 28.85 4.40
N ILE A 483 -16.33 27.79 4.52
CA ILE A 483 -16.05 26.50 3.91
C ILE A 483 -17.25 26.01 3.10
N LYS A 484 -16.95 25.15 2.13
CA LYS A 484 -17.94 24.33 1.43
C LYS A 484 -17.79 22.88 1.87
N ALA A 485 -18.66 22.43 2.76
CA ALA A 485 -18.68 21.06 3.21
C ALA A 485 -19.44 20.18 2.20
N GLN A 486 -18.85 19.04 1.83
CA GLN A 486 -19.37 18.15 0.78
C GLN A 486 -19.46 16.72 1.29
N PHE A 487 -20.62 16.10 1.09
CA PHE A 487 -20.92 14.73 1.47
C PHE A 487 -21.65 14.02 0.33
N ALA A 488 -21.43 12.72 0.18
CA ALA A 488 -22.17 11.91 -0.76
C ALA A 488 -22.32 10.48 -0.24
N PHE A 489 -23.49 9.88 -0.42
CA PHE A 489 -23.81 8.56 0.09
C PHE A 489 -24.86 7.85 -0.80
N PRO A 490 -24.99 6.51 -0.72
CA PRO A 490 -26.01 5.78 -1.47
C PRO A 490 -27.42 6.20 -1.05
N ALA A 491 -28.31 6.39 -2.01
CA ALA A 491 -29.73 6.64 -1.74
C ALA A 491 -30.41 5.33 -1.30
N PHE A 492 -31.51 5.46 -0.55
CA PHE A 492 -32.39 4.36 -0.19
C PHE A 492 -33.86 4.74 -0.47
N PRO A 493 -34.76 3.76 -0.63
CA PRO A 493 -36.16 4.03 -0.90
C PRO A 493 -36.81 4.85 0.22
N GLY A 494 -37.64 5.84 -0.14
CA GLY A 494 -38.46 6.59 0.80
C GLY A 494 -38.03 8.05 1.00
N ASN A 495 -38.33 8.57 2.19
CA ASN A 495 -37.90 9.89 2.62
C ASN A 495 -36.51 9.77 3.27
N ILE A 496 -35.64 10.71 2.96
CA ILE A 496 -34.29 10.79 3.51
C ILE A 496 -34.30 11.94 4.51
N PHE A 497 -33.87 11.63 5.73
CA PHE A 497 -33.65 12.59 6.80
C PHE A 497 -32.15 12.81 6.96
N LEU A 498 -31.74 14.07 7.12
CA LEU A 498 -30.35 14.45 7.39
C LEU A 498 -30.21 14.98 8.81
N HIS A 499 -29.05 14.77 9.41
CA HIS A 499 -28.63 15.41 10.64
C HIS A 499 -27.16 15.81 10.51
N ILE A 500 -26.86 17.06 10.80
CA ILE A 500 -25.52 17.64 10.62
C ILE A 500 -24.98 17.94 11.99
N ASP A 501 -23.84 17.34 12.35
CA ASP A 501 -23.11 17.64 13.56
C ASP A 501 -21.80 18.36 13.20
N PRO A 502 -21.70 19.68 13.43
CA PRO A 502 -20.48 20.44 13.16
C PRO A 502 -19.38 20.20 14.21
N HIS A 503 -19.60 19.35 15.22
CA HIS A 503 -18.67 18.94 16.27
C HIS A 503 -17.80 20.09 16.83
N GLN A 504 -18.45 21.18 17.25
CA GLN A 504 -17.78 22.35 17.84
C GLN A 504 -18.18 22.56 19.31
N GLN A 505 -17.19 22.97 20.12
CA GLN A 505 -17.41 23.56 21.43
C GLN A 505 -16.83 24.98 21.44
N PRO A 506 -17.64 26.03 21.69
CA PRO A 506 -19.09 26.03 21.92
C PRO A 506 -19.92 25.84 20.62
N PRO A 507 -21.16 25.31 20.71
CA PRO A 507 -22.01 24.99 19.55
C PRO A 507 -22.52 26.21 18.76
N ASP A 508 -22.42 27.42 19.33
CA ASP A 508 -22.98 28.65 18.76
C ASP A 508 -22.08 29.30 17.68
N ALA A 509 -20.94 28.69 17.36
CA ALA A 509 -19.88 29.23 16.51
C ALA A 509 -19.91 28.74 15.04
N THR A 510 -21.00 28.08 14.64
CA THR A 510 -21.21 27.61 13.26
C THR A 510 -22.50 28.17 12.68
N ALA A 511 -22.41 28.79 11.50
CA ALA A 511 -23.57 29.24 10.72
C ALA A 511 -23.61 28.49 9.37
N ILE A 512 -24.69 27.75 9.11
CA ILE A 512 -24.95 27.16 7.79
C ILE A 512 -25.72 28.21 6.99
N LYS A 513 -25.13 28.69 5.90
CA LYS A 513 -25.71 29.74 5.03
C LYS A 513 -26.65 29.14 3.98
N GLU A 514 -26.23 28.01 3.41
CA GLU A 514 -26.96 27.36 2.33
C GLU A 514 -26.75 25.85 2.33
N LEU A 515 -27.84 25.10 2.17
CA LEU A 515 -27.85 23.66 1.96
C LEU A 515 -28.32 23.34 0.53
N ARG A 516 -27.53 22.56 -0.20
CA ARG A 516 -27.82 22.09 -1.56
C ARG A 516 -27.84 20.57 -1.58
N ILE A 517 -28.88 19.99 -2.14
CA ILE A 517 -29.07 18.54 -2.24
C ILE A 517 -29.24 18.16 -3.69
N TYR A 518 -28.51 17.13 -4.11
CA TYR A 518 -28.48 16.60 -5.47
C TYR A 518 -28.98 15.15 -5.44
N CYS A 519 -30.03 14.85 -6.22
CA CYS A 519 -30.51 13.50 -6.46
C CYS A 519 -29.79 12.91 -7.69
N LEU A 520 -28.88 11.95 -7.51
CA LEU A 520 -27.90 11.51 -8.52
C LEU A 520 -28.15 10.05 -8.97
N ASN A 521 -27.84 9.74 -10.24
CA ASN A 521 -28.05 8.43 -10.87
C ASN A 521 -26.78 7.70 -11.33
#